data_AF-A0A2V6U9V5-F1
#
_entry.id   AF-A0A2V6U9V5-F1
#
_cell.length_a   1.000
_cell.length_b   1.000
_cell.length_c   1.000
_cell.angle_alpha   90.00
_cell.angle_beta   90.00
_cell.angle_gamma   90.00
#
_symmetry.space_group_name_H-M   'P 1'
#
loop_
_entity.id
_entity.type
_entity.pdbx_description
1 polymer ?
#
loop_
_entity_poly.entity_id
_entity_poly.type
_entity_poly.pdbx_seq_one_letter_code
_entity_poly.pdbx_strand_id
1 'polypeptide(L)'
;MGTAALLALTVMATCGAGRVVIPFSIDPATIPVPRDARTLNNHEAAVRGLTAILVRDLGLPMPASFTLYVYGGRQPFEHGLVQDAQVAPTRAAELSEFAVGIGKRRQLLLNDDGAQPRGREWLRLIAHELAHVSQIEMAQGEGRAEQWLAEGMAEWVAFTSLERLGLDTLANRRALATAGIRNHAALVAARLDLETLGNPRGFTVRHLKEGSLPTYQLAFLMADYLIERDGFPRMLDYFRSFERRQDRHSNFRDTFGQSLDQFEKEVLAHLKTVVR
;
A
#
# COMPACT_ATOMS: atom_id res chain seq x y z
N MET A 1 24.02 -35.43 21.54
CA MET A 1 22.76 -36.02 21.04
C MET A 1 21.76 -34.89 20.90
N GLY A 2 21.60 -34.35 19.69
CA GLY A 2 20.76 -33.18 19.42
C GLY A 2 19.46 -33.62 18.75
N THR A 3 18.34 -33.38 19.42
CA THR A 3 16.99 -33.56 18.86
C THR A 3 16.64 -32.33 18.02
N ALA A 4 16.64 -32.47 16.69
CA ALA A 4 16.06 -31.49 15.78
C ALA A 4 14.54 -31.62 15.83
N ALA A 5 13.85 -30.59 16.31
CA ALA A 5 12.40 -30.49 16.26
C ALA A 5 11.97 -30.04 14.86
N LEU A 6 11.35 -30.94 14.09
CA LEU A 6 10.61 -30.58 12.88
C LEU A 6 9.36 -29.79 13.29
N LEU A 7 9.32 -28.49 12.97
CA LEU A 7 8.07 -27.73 12.95
C LEU A 7 7.29 -28.13 11.69
N ALA A 8 6.28 -28.96 11.87
CA ALA A 8 5.31 -29.26 10.83
C ALA A 8 4.44 -28.02 10.57
N LEU A 9 4.49 -27.48 9.35
CA LEU A 9 3.56 -26.46 8.89
C LEU A 9 2.21 -27.14 8.64
N THR A 10 1.25 -26.98 9.56
CA THR A 10 -0.11 -27.49 9.39
C THR A 10 -0.85 -26.58 8.41
N VAL A 11 -0.89 -26.95 7.13
CA VAL A 11 -1.80 -26.34 6.15
C VAL A 11 -3.19 -26.90 6.42
N MET A 12 -4.03 -26.17 7.17
CA MET A 12 -5.45 -26.50 7.27
C MET A 12 -6.14 -26.07 5.97
N ALA A 13 -6.12 -26.94 4.97
CA ALA A 13 -7.02 -26.83 3.82
C ALA A 13 -8.43 -27.21 4.28
N THR A 14 -9.20 -26.25 4.78
CA THR A 14 -10.63 -26.45 4.99
C THR A 14 -11.30 -26.47 3.61
N CYS A 15 -11.44 -27.67 3.04
CA CYS A 15 -12.29 -27.93 1.87
C CYS A 15 -13.74 -27.57 2.22
N GLY A 16 -14.10 -26.30 2.03
CA GLY A 16 -15.40 -25.74 2.40
C GLY A 16 -15.41 -24.20 2.46
N ALA A 17 -14.25 -23.57 2.63
CA ALA A 17 -14.12 -22.11 2.52
C ALA A 17 -13.46 -21.77 1.18
N GLY A 18 -14.05 -20.88 0.38
CA GLY A 18 -13.51 -20.40 -0.90
C GLY A 18 -12.23 -19.55 -0.77
N ARG A 19 -11.35 -19.85 0.19
CA ARG A 19 -10.13 -19.13 0.49
C ARG A 19 -9.01 -20.02 1.02
N VAL A 20 -7.77 -19.60 0.80
CA VAL A 20 -6.55 -20.13 1.41
C VAL A 20 -6.11 -19.20 2.54
N VAL A 21 -5.72 -19.74 3.69
CA VAL A 21 -5.24 -18.96 4.85
C VAL A 21 -3.81 -19.37 5.18
N ILE A 22 -2.89 -18.41 5.20
CA ILE A 22 -1.45 -18.65 5.41
C ILE A 22 -0.95 -17.74 6.53
N PRO A 23 -0.56 -18.28 7.69
CA PRO A 23 0.07 -17.50 8.75
C PRO A 23 1.52 -17.15 8.38
N PHE A 24 1.90 -15.89 8.60
CA PHE A 24 3.26 -15.40 8.43
C PHE A 24 3.88 -15.03 9.77
N SER A 25 5.14 -15.40 9.92
CA SER A 25 6.03 -14.87 10.96
C SER A 25 7.22 -14.24 10.27
N ILE A 26 7.60 -13.05 10.72
CA ILE A 26 8.70 -12.27 10.18
C ILE A 26 9.81 -12.27 11.22
N ASP A 27 10.99 -12.71 10.80
CA ASP A 27 12.23 -12.39 11.49
C ASP A 27 13.02 -11.40 10.63
N PRO A 28 13.01 -10.10 10.95
CA PRO A 28 13.73 -9.07 10.19
C PRO A 28 15.23 -9.33 10.07
N ALA A 29 15.82 -10.11 10.99
CA ALA A 29 17.25 -10.40 10.97
C ALA A 29 17.61 -11.48 9.93
N THR A 30 16.69 -12.41 9.65
CA THR A 30 16.98 -13.62 8.87
C THR A 30 16.18 -13.73 7.57
N ILE A 31 15.15 -12.89 7.36
CA ILE A 31 14.34 -12.94 6.14
C ILE A 31 15.17 -12.63 4.88
N PRO A 32 15.26 -13.55 3.89
CA PRO A 32 16.11 -13.37 2.73
C PRO A 32 15.46 -12.45 1.68
N VAL A 33 16.19 -11.45 1.23
CA VAL A 33 15.76 -10.56 0.14
C VAL A 33 15.91 -11.27 -1.21
N PRO A 34 14.83 -11.42 -2.00
CA PRO A 34 14.91 -12.07 -3.31
C PRO A 34 15.72 -11.20 -4.28
N ARG A 35 16.56 -11.85 -5.09
CA ARG A 35 17.31 -11.20 -6.19
C ARG A 35 16.70 -11.43 -7.56
N ASP A 36 15.73 -12.33 -7.66
CA ASP A 36 15.12 -12.76 -8.91
C ASP A 36 13.62 -12.93 -8.73
N ALA A 37 12.84 -12.13 -9.47
CA ALA A 37 11.39 -12.15 -9.46
C ALA A 37 10.79 -13.51 -9.83
N ARG A 38 11.50 -14.36 -10.59
CA ARG A 38 11.04 -15.71 -10.96
C ARG A 38 10.86 -16.63 -9.76
N THR A 39 11.50 -16.31 -8.64
CA THR A 39 11.31 -17.04 -7.37
C THR A 39 9.98 -16.73 -6.69
N LEU A 40 9.31 -15.62 -7.07
CA LEU A 40 8.04 -15.14 -6.51
C LEU A 40 6.84 -15.73 -7.27
N ASN A 41 6.87 -17.04 -7.52
CA ASN A 41 5.97 -17.72 -8.45
C ASN A 41 4.61 -18.14 -7.86
N ASN A 42 4.38 -17.90 -6.57
CA ASN A 42 3.12 -18.16 -5.87
C ASN A 42 2.88 -17.08 -4.79
N HIS A 43 1.67 -17.05 -4.23
CA HIS A 43 1.27 -16.04 -3.23
C HIS A 43 2.21 -15.98 -2.02
N GLU A 44 2.56 -17.14 -1.46
CA GLU A 44 3.42 -17.18 -0.29
C GLU A 44 4.81 -16.67 -0.62
N ALA A 45 5.41 -17.14 -1.71
CA ALA A 45 6.73 -16.70 -2.15
C ALA A 45 6.74 -15.18 -2.43
N ALA A 46 5.73 -14.66 -3.13
CA ALA A 46 5.58 -13.23 -3.41
C ALA A 46 5.46 -12.40 -2.13
N VAL A 47 4.58 -12.79 -1.20
CA VAL A 47 4.40 -12.07 0.07
C VAL A 47 5.66 -12.12 0.93
N ARG A 48 6.35 -13.27 1.05
CA ARG A 48 7.62 -13.36 1.78
C ARG A 48 8.70 -12.48 1.14
N GLY A 49 8.88 -12.60 -0.17
CA GLY A 49 9.92 -11.87 -0.88
C GLY A 49 9.74 -10.36 -0.83
N LEU A 50 8.51 -9.88 -1.04
CA LEU A 50 8.20 -8.46 -0.94
C LEU A 50 8.30 -7.95 0.49
N THR A 51 7.83 -8.73 1.48
CA THR A 51 8.05 -8.40 2.91
C THR A 51 9.54 -8.25 3.22
N ALA A 52 10.39 -9.11 2.66
CA ALA A 52 11.84 -9.00 2.83
C ALA A 52 12.39 -7.68 2.27
N ILE A 53 11.98 -7.28 1.08
CA ILE A 53 12.38 -5.99 0.47
C ILE A 53 11.93 -4.82 1.35
N LEU A 54 10.65 -4.80 1.75
CA LEU A 54 10.10 -3.73 2.59
C LEU A 54 10.90 -3.58 3.91
N VAL A 55 11.17 -4.69 4.58
CA VAL A 55 11.85 -4.68 5.89
C VAL A 55 13.35 -4.38 5.75
N ARG A 56 14.06 -5.06 4.84
CA ARG A 56 15.52 -5.04 4.77
C ARG A 56 16.07 -3.89 3.94
N ASP A 57 15.41 -3.57 2.83
CA ASP A 57 15.91 -2.58 1.87
C ASP A 57 15.27 -1.22 2.08
N LEU A 58 13.99 -1.18 2.51
CA LEU A 58 13.25 0.06 2.72
C LEU A 58 13.13 0.46 4.20
N GLY A 59 13.49 -0.42 5.14
CA GLY A 59 13.42 -0.14 6.58
C GLY A 59 11.99 0.03 7.11
N LEU A 60 11.01 -0.56 6.43
CA LEU A 60 9.61 -0.50 6.83
C LEU A 60 9.33 -1.49 7.96
N PRO A 61 8.85 -1.03 9.13
CA PRO A 61 8.49 -1.93 10.20
C PRO A 61 7.24 -2.71 9.81
N MET A 62 7.23 -3.99 10.14
CA MET A 62 6.10 -4.90 9.92
C MET A 62 5.75 -5.58 11.25
N PRO A 63 4.49 -5.98 11.46
CA PRO A 63 4.14 -6.80 12.62
C PRO A 63 4.93 -8.10 12.60
N ALA A 64 5.39 -8.56 13.77
CA ALA A 64 6.15 -9.82 13.90
C ALA A 64 5.41 -11.04 13.29
N SER A 65 4.08 -10.98 13.26
CA SER A 65 3.23 -11.95 12.57
C SER A 65 2.00 -11.28 11.96
N PHE A 66 1.58 -11.77 10.80
CA PHE A 66 0.32 -11.39 10.15
C PHE A 66 -0.25 -12.59 9.38
N THR A 67 -1.52 -12.52 8.99
CA THR A 67 -2.18 -13.60 8.24
C THR A 67 -2.48 -13.15 6.82
N LEU A 68 -2.11 -13.97 5.84
CA LEU A 68 -2.55 -13.83 4.46
C LEU A 68 -3.82 -14.65 4.22
N TYR A 69 -4.79 -14.03 3.59
CA TYR A 69 -5.99 -14.67 3.07
C TYR A 69 -6.02 -14.48 1.55
N VAL A 70 -6.18 -15.57 0.80
CA VAL A 70 -6.31 -15.53 -0.66
C VAL A 70 -7.67 -16.10 -1.03
N TYR A 71 -8.50 -15.30 -1.69
CA TYR A 71 -9.88 -15.64 -2.04
C TYR A 71 -9.99 -15.93 -3.54
N GLY A 72 -10.70 -17.01 -3.87
CA GLY A 72 -10.90 -17.47 -5.25
C GLY A 72 -11.99 -16.68 -5.99
N GLY A 73 -11.90 -15.35 -6.02
CA GLY A 73 -12.83 -14.47 -6.71
C GLY A 73 -13.61 -13.52 -5.80
N ARG A 74 -14.36 -12.61 -6.44
CA ARG A 74 -14.98 -11.44 -5.80
C ARG A 74 -15.95 -11.80 -4.66
N GLN A 75 -16.86 -12.74 -4.87
CA GLN A 75 -17.88 -13.05 -3.85
C GLN A 75 -17.25 -13.64 -2.57
N PRO A 76 -16.35 -14.65 -2.63
CA PRO A 76 -15.59 -15.09 -1.45
C PRO A 76 -14.77 -13.96 -0.81
N PHE A 77 -14.17 -13.08 -1.63
CA PHE A 77 -13.41 -11.93 -1.14
C PHE A 77 -14.28 -10.96 -0.33
N GLU A 78 -15.44 -10.57 -0.84
CA GLU A 78 -16.40 -9.72 -0.13
C GLU A 78 -16.84 -10.32 1.21
N HIS A 79 -17.13 -11.62 1.23
CA HIS A 79 -17.45 -12.32 2.47
C HIS A 79 -16.26 -12.30 3.44
N GLY A 80 -15.04 -12.47 2.94
CA GLY A 80 -13.81 -12.35 3.72
C GLY A 80 -13.58 -10.96 4.30
N LEU A 81 -13.91 -9.90 3.55
CA LEU A 81 -13.84 -8.53 4.06
C LEU A 81 -14.72 -8.35 5.30
N VAL A 82 -15.92 -8.95 5.31
CA VAL A 82 -16.81 -8.92 6.47
C VAL A 82 -16.31 -9.81 7.60
N GLN A 83 -16.05 -11.09 7.30
CA GLN A 83 -15.81 -12.10 8.33
C GLN A 83 -14.40 -12.02 8.92
N ASP A 84 -13.38 -11.86 8.08
CA ASP A 84 -12.00 -11.91 8.50
C ASP A 84 -11.44 -10.51 8.81
N ALA A 85 -11.80 -9.50 8.01
CA ALA A 85 -11.31 -8.12 8.16
C ALA A 85 -12.26 -7.18 8.93
N GLN A 86 -13.43 -7.67 9.36
CA GLN A 86 -14.41 -6.92 10.17
C GLN A 86 -14.84 -5.61 9.51
N VAL A 87 -14.90 -5.60 8.17
CA VAL A 87 -15.41 -4.47 7.39
C VAL A 87 -16.94 -4.52 7.39
N ALA A 88 -17.58 -3.35 7.58
CA ALA A 88 -19.03 -3.26 7.51
C ALA A 88 -19.55 -3.78 6.15
N PRO A 89 -20.65 -4.56 6.09
CA PRO A 89 -21.11 -5.22 4.86
C PRO A 89 -21.28 -4.28 3.65
N THR A 90 -21.83 -3.09 3.87
CA THR A 90 -22.00 -2.09 2.80
C THR A 90 -20.66 -1.62 2.24
N ARG A 91 -19.66 -1.44 3.10
CA ARG A 91 -18.30 -1.05 2.69
C ARG A 91 -17.55 -2.23 2.06
N ALA A 92 -17.79 -3.45 2.52
CA ALA A 92 -17.21 -4.65 1.92
C ALA A 92 -17.71 -4.83 0.48
N ALA A 93 -19.01 -4.65 0.24
CA ALA A 93 -19.59 -4.68 -1.10
C ALA A 93 -19.02 -3.60 -2.02
N GLU A 94 -18.85 -2.37 -1.52
CA GLU A 94 -18.23 -1.28 -2.28
C GLU A 94 -16.76 -1.58 -2.61
N LEU A 95 -15.98 -2.05 -1.64
CA LEU A 95 -14.56 -2.38 -1.83
C LEU A 95 -14.38 -3.57 -2.78
N SER A 96 -15.26 -4.57 -2.74
CA SER A 96 -15.14 -5.77 -3.58
C SER A 96 -15.30 -5.48 -5.09
N GLU A 97 -15.89 -4.34 -5.46
CA GLU A 97 -16.04 -3.91 -6.85
C GLU A 97 -14.72 -3.53 -7.51
N PHE A 98 -13.72 -3.07 -6.74
CA PHE A 98 -12.49 -2.51 -7.30
C PHE A 98 -11.20 -2.98 -6.62
N ALA A 99 -11.25 -3.42 -5.35
CA ALA A 99 -10.07 -3.85 -4.62
C ALA A 99 -9.68 -5.28 -5.03
N VAL A 100 -8.42 -5.41 -5.43
CA VAL A 100 -7.76 -6.71 -5.72
C VAL A 100 -6.98 -7.25 -4.52
N GLY A 101 -6.78 -6.40 -3.51
CA GLY A 101 -6.27 -6.76 -2.20
C GLY A 101 -6.57 -5.67 -1.18
N ILE A 102 -6.42 -5.98 0.11
CA ILE A 102 -6.49 -5.02 1.22
C ILE A 102 -5.49 -5.40 2.31
N GLY A 103 -4.60 -4.46 2.67
CA GLY A 103 -3.81 -4.47 3.90
C GLY A 103 -4.60 -3.96 5.10
N LYS A 104 -4.66 -4.76 6.17
CA LYS A 104 -5.35 -4.45 7.44
C LYS A 104 -4.42 -4.71 8.61
N ARG A 105 -4.83 -4.34 9.83
CA ARG A 105 -4.02 -4.62 11.03
C ARG A 105 -3.71 -6.12 11.14
N ARG A 106 -2.44 -6.49 10.92
CA ARG A 106 -1.93 -7.88 10.95
C ARG A 106 -2.62 -8.82 9.96
N GLN A 107 -3.16 -8.28 8.87
CA GLN A 107 -3.84 -9.08 7.85
C GLN A 107 -3.53 -8.55 6.45
N LEU A 108 -3.39 -9.46 5.50
CA LEU A 108 -3.34 -9.18 4.07
C LEU A 108 -4.40 -10.04 3.39
N LEU A 109 -5.35 -9.42 2.71
CA LEU A 109 -6.41 -10.11 1.99
C LEU A 109 -6.19 -9.88 0.49
N LEU A 110 -6.21 -10.94 -0.32
CA LEU A 110 -6.01 -10.88 -1.77
C LEU A 110 -7.19 -11.55 -2.50
N ASN A 111 -7.68 -10.92 -3.54
CA ASN A 111 -8.66 -11.48 -4.46
C ASN A 111 -7.91 -12.02 -5.70
N ASP A 112 -7.72 -13.33 -5.78
CA ASP A 112 -7.12 -14.01 -6.94
C ASP A 112 -8.13 -15.00 -7.53
N ASP A 113 -8.79 -14.60 -8.61
CA ASP A 113 -9.69 -15.47 -9.39
C ASP A 113 -8.93 -16.42 -10.33
N GLY A 114 -7.60 -16.35 -10.35
CA GLY A 114 -6.73 -17.15 -11.22
C GLY A 114 -6.73 -16.70 -12.69
N ALA A 115 -7.49 -15.67 -13.06
CA ALA A 115 -7.59 -15.18 -14.43
C ALA A 115 -6.46 -14.20 -14.78
N GLN A 116 -5.90 -13.52 -13.78
CA GLN A 116 -4.83 -12.53 -14.01
C GLN A 116 -3.44 -13.17 -14.05
N PRO A 117 -2.58 -12.80 -15.03
CA PRO A 117 -1.19 -13.24 -15.02
C PRO A 117 -0.48 -12.76 -13.74
N ARG A 118 0.16 -13.70 -13.03
CA ARG A 118 0.99 -13.44 -11.82
C ARG A 118 2.33 -12.78 -12.19
N GLY A 119 2.25 -11.61 -12.79
CA GLY A 119 3.38 -10.85 -13.30
C GLY A 119 3.69 -9.60 -12.48
N ARG A 120 4.35 -8.64 -13.14
CA ARG A 120 4.81 -7.38 -12.53
C ARG A 120 3.70 -6.64 -11.76
N GLU A 121 2.51 -6.48 -12.33
CA GLU A 121 1.44 -5.73 -11.67
C GLU A 121 0.88 -6.45 -10.44
N TRP A 122 0.88 -7.79 -10.44
CA TRP A 122 0.50 -8.56 -9.25
C TRP A 122 1.48 -8.35 -8.09
N LEU A 123 2.78 -8.38 -8.38
CA LEU A 123 3.81 -8.10 -7.38
C LEU A 123 3.74 -6.64 -6.88
N ARG A 124 3.44 -5.69 -7.77
CA ARG A 124 3.18 -4.29 -7.40
C ARG A 124 2.04 -4.19 -6.39
N LEU A 125 0.91 -4.82 -6.68
CA LEU A 125 -0.27 -4.80 -5.83
C LEU A 125 0.01 -5.41 -4.45
N ILE A 126 0.68 -6.55 -4.38
CA ILE A 126 1.06 -7.14 -3.09
C ILE A 126 1.98 -6.20 -2.29
N ALA A 127 2.95 -5.56 -2.95
CA ALA A 127 3.85 -4.62 -2.29
C ALA A 127 3.12 -3.39 -1.76
N HIS A 128 2.14 -2.88 -2.53
CA HIS A 128 1.26 -1.79 -2.14
C HIS A 128 0.46 -2.15 -0.89
N GLU A 129 -0.21 -3.31 -0.86
CA GLU A 129 -0.99 -3.73 0.30
C GLU A 129 -0.12 -4.02 1.54
N LEU A 130 1.08 -4.57 1.36
CA LEU A 130 2.04 -4.73 2.45
C LEU A 130 2.53 -3.38 3.01
N ALA A 131 2.64 -2.34 2.18
CA ALA A 131 2.94 -1.00 2.65
C ALA A 131 1.84 -0.48 3.59
N HIS A 132 0.55 -0.76 3.32
CA HIS A 132 -0.53 -0.44 4.25
C HIS A 132 -0.41 -1.19 5.58
N VAL A 133 -0.05 -2.48 5.55
CA VAL A 133 0.22 -3.23 6.79
C VAL A 133 1.32 -2.56 7.61
N SER A 134 2.40 -2.10 6.97
CA SER A 134 3.48 -1.35 7.63
C SER A 134 3.02 0.00 8.18
N GLN A 135 2.26 0.76 7.39
CA GLN A 135 1.72 2.07 7.81
C GLN A 135 0.81 1.94 9.03
N ILE A 136 -0.04 0.92 9.07
CA ILE A 136 -0.92 0.62 10.21
C ILE A 136 -0.11 0.25 11.45
N GLU A 137 0.98 -0.53 11.28
CA GLU A 137 1.90 -0.86 12.37
C GLU A 137 2.58 0.40 12.92
N MET A 138 3.10 1.28 12.06
CA MET A 138 3.71 2.55 12.50
C MET A 138 2.69 3.47 13.18
N ALA A 139 1.51 3.60 12.59
CA ALA A 139 0.48 4.50 13.09
C ALA A 139 -0.27 3.95 14.32
N GLN A 140 -0.04 2.68 14.69
CA GLN A 140 -0.74 1.95 15.75
C GLN A 140 -2.27 1.95 15.57
N GLY A 141 -2.73 1.98 14.32
CA GLY A 141 -4.15 2.02 13.96
C GLY A 141 -4.40 2.28 12.48
N GLU A 142 -5.61 1.96 12.04
CA GLU A 142 -6.05 2.11 10.64
C GLU A 142 -6.59 3.52 10.38
N GLY A 143 -6.41 4.03 9.16
CA GLY A 143 -7.06 5.25 8.67
C GLY A 143 -6.72 6.54 9.44
N ARG A 144 -5.56 6.60 10.11
CA ARG A 144 -5.14 7.75 10.92
C ARG A 144 -4.47 8.86 10.09
N ALA A 145 -3.69 8.48 9.09
CA ALA A 145 -2.92 9.37 8.23
C ALA A 145 -3.78 10.07 7.17
N GLU A 146 -3.22 11.08 6.53
CA GLU A 146 -3.75 11.62 5.27
C GLU A 146 -3.89 10.48 4.25
N GLN A 147 -5.13 10.19 3.79
CA GLN A 147 -5.37 9.06 2.90
C GLN A 147 -4.53 9.16 1.62
N TRP A 148 -4.51 10.33 0.96
CA TRP A 148 -3.69 10.52 -0.24
C TRP A 148 -2.20 10.24 -0.01
N LEU A 149 -1.68 10.51 1.18
CA LEU A 149 -0.29 10.28 1.52
C LEU A 149 -0.03 8.79 1.80
N ALA A 150 -0.97 8.11 2.46
CA ALA A 150 -0.91 6.67 2.66
C ALA A 150 -0.91 5.91 1.32
N GLU A 151 -1.83 6.25 0.42
CA GLU A 151 -1.92 5.67 -0.94
C GLU A 151 -0.69 6.00 -1.79
N GLY A 152 -0.25 7.27 -1.75
CA GLY A 152 0.92 7.70 -2.51
C GLY A 152 2.21 7.03 -2.05
N MET A 153 2.41 6.89 -0.74
CA MET A 153 3.53 6.12 -0.19
C MET A 153 3.44 4.64 -0.55
N ALA A 154 2.24 4.04 -0.53
CA ALA A 154 2.06 2.64 -0.89
C ALA A 154 2.43 2.39 -2.37
N GLU A 155 2.05 3.28 -3.29
CA GLU A 155 2.52 3.24 -4.68
C GLU A 155 4.04 3.43 -4.79
N TRP A 156 4.62 4.39 -4.07
CA TRP A 156 6.08 4.61 -4.08
C TRP A 156 6.85 3.37 -3.61
N VAL A 157 6.39 2.72 -2.53
CA VAL A 157 6.97 1.47 -2.01
C VAL A 157 6.81 0.34 -3.02
N ALA A 158 5.65 0.24 -3.65
CA ALA A 158 5.40 -0.78 -4.66
C ALA A 158 6.33 -0.63 -5.88
N PHE A 159 6.46 0.58 -6.42
CA PHE A 159 7.37 0.84 -7.55
C PHE A 159 8.83 0.62 -7.18
N THR A 160 9.25 1.06 -5.99
CA THR A 160 10.61 0.81 -5.50
C THR A 160 10.87 -0.68 -5.34
N SER A 161 9.87 -1.45 -4.88
CA SER A 161 9.99 -2.91 -4.77
C SER A 161 10.15 -3.58 -6.13
N LEU A 162 9.43 -3.12 -7.15
CA LEU A 162 9.63 -3.59 -8.53
C LEU A 162 11.04 -3.26 -9.05
N GLU A 163 11.57 -2.09 -8.70
CA GLU A 163 12.92 -1.67 -9.07
C GLU A 163 13.99 -2.55 -8.43
N ARG A 164 13.84 -2.92 -7.14
CA ARG A 164 14.71 -3.89 -6.47
C ARG A 164 14.68 -5.27 -7.12
N LEU A 165 13.54 -5.64 -7.71
CA LEU A 165 13.37 -6.89 -8.46
C LEU A 165 13.79 -6.80 -9.94
N GLY A 166 14.19 -5.63 -10.43
CA GLY A 166 14.56 -5.41 -11.83
C GLY A 166 13.39 -5.52 -12.83
N LEU A 167 12.15 -5.31 -12.37
CA LEU A 167 10.93 -5.47 -13.19
C LEU A 167 10.40 -4.16 -13.78
N ASP A 168 10.75 -3.04 -13.16
CA ASP A 168 10.41 -1.68 -13.57
C ASP A 168 11.36 -0.70 -12.89
N THR A 169 11.21 0.61 -13.13
CA THR A 169 11.96 1.63 -12.39
C THR A 169 11.01 2.68 -11.82
N LEU A 170 11.41 3.28 -10.69
CA LEU A 170 10.68 4.40 -10.11
C LEU A 170 10.62 5.57 -11.09
N ALA A 171 11.72 5.82 -11.82
CA ALA A 171 11.81 6.86 -12.84
C ALA A 171 10.78 6.66 -13.98
N ASN A 172 10.62 5.43 -14.48
CA ASN A 172 9.61 5.13 -15.50
C ASN A 172 8.19 5.35 -14.97
N ARG A 173 7.92 4.93 -13.72
CA ARG A 173 6.61 5.12 -13.08
C ARG A 173 6.29 6.59 -12.82
N ARG A 174 7.29 7.39 -12.46
CA ARG A 174 7.20 8.85 -12.41
C ARG A 174 6.81 9.44 -13.76
N ALA A 175 7.53 9.08 -14.83
CA ALA A 175 7.22 9.58 -16.17
C ALA A 175 5.79 9.22 -16.62
N LEU A 176 5.36 7.97 -16.40
CA LEU A 176 4.00 7.53 -16.71
C LEU A 176 2.93 8.25 -15.89
N ALA A 177 3.17 8.46 -14.59
CA ALA A 177 2.26 9.20 -13.73
C ALA A 177 2.15 10.67 -14.15
N THR A 178 3.28 11.32 -14.43
CA THR A 178 3.31 12.72 -14.90
C THR A 178 2.54 12.87 -16.21
N ALA A 179 2.73 11.94 -17.16
CA ALA A 179 1.94 11.94 -18.40
C ALA A 179 0.45 11.71 -18.14
N GLY A 180 0.10 10.81 -17.22
CA GLY A 180 -1.28 10.45 -16.88
C GLY A 180 -2.07 11.58 -16.21
N ILE A 181 -1.42 12.45 -15.43
CA ILE A 181 -2.10 13.55 -14.75
C ILE A 181 -2.14 14.86 -15.54
N ARG A 182 -1.58 14.93 -16.76
CA ARG A 182 -1.46 16.17 -17.54
C ARG A 182 -2.79 16.94 -17.69
N ASN A 183 -3.88 16.21 -17.91
CA ASN A 183 -5.24 16.78 -18.07
C ASN A 183 -6.11 16.58 -16.83
N HIS A 184 -5.52 16.28 -15.67
CA HIS A 184 -6.25 16.00 -14.45
C HIS A 184 -7.05 17.23 -14.00
N ALA A 185 -8.33 17.03 -13.66
CA ALA A 185 -9.26 18.12 -13.32
C ALA A 185 -8.72 19.01 -12.18
N ALA A 186 -8.07 18.41 -11.18
CA ALA A 186 -7.40 19.13 -10.08
C ALA A 186 -6.32 20.13 -10.56
N LEU A 187 -5.53 19.77 -11.57
CA LEU A 187 -4.50 20.66 -12.11
C LEU A 187 -5.12 21.81 -12.91
N VAL A 188 -6.14 21.49 -13.71
CA VAL A 188 -6.89 22.48 -14.50
C VAL A 188 -7.59 23.48 -13.58
N ALA A 189 -8.21 23.00 -12.51
CA ALA A 189 -8.87 23.82 -11.49
C ALA A 189 -7.89 24.51 -10.52
N ALA A 190 -6.58 24.23 -10.62
CA ALA A 190 -5.55 24.71 -9.70
C ALA A 190 -5.88 24.45 -8.22
N ARG A 191 -6.49 23.32 -7.91
CA ARG A 191 -6.92 22.92 -6.56
C ARG A 191 -6.94 21.40 -6.43
N LEU A 192 -6.19 20.88 -5.46
CA LEU A 192 -6.15 19.44 -5.13
C LEU A 192 -7.24 19.09 -4.13
N ASP A 193 -7.61 20.02 -3.25
CA ASP A 193 -8.56 19.79 -2.16
C ASP A 193 -8.05 18.72 -1.20
N LEU A 194 -6.84 18.93 -0.66
CA LEU A 194 -6.14 17.95 0.18
C LEU A 194 -6.93 17.57 1.43
N GLU A 195 -7.79 18.43 1.95
CA GLU A 195 -8.68 18.07 3.05
C GLU A 195 -9.65 16.93 2.69
N THR A 196 -10.24 16.97 1.50
CA THR A 196 -11.11 15.91 1.00
C THR A 196 -10.31 14.66 0.68
N LEU A 197 -9.16 14.82 0.00
CA LEU A 197 -8.28 13.70 -0.34
C LEU A 197 -7.61 13.06 0.88
N GLY A 198 -7.53 13.78 2.00
CA GLY A 198 -7.04 13.31 3.28
C GLY A 198 -7.97 12.34 3.99
N ASN A 199 -9.25 12.31 3.61
CA ASN A 199 -10.26 11.45 4.19
C ASN A 199 -10.52 10.19 3.33
N PRO A 200 -10.63 8.98 3.91
CA PRO A 200 -10.88 7.75 3.14
C PRO A 200 -12.12 7.80 2.24
N ARG A 201 -13.22 8.40 2.73
CA ARG A 201 -14.45 8.56 1.95
C ARG A 201 -14.27 9.60 0.85
N GLY A 202 -13.65 10.74 1.15
CA GLY A 202 -13.37 11.78 0.16
C GLY A 202 -12.48 11.27 -0.97
N PHE A 203 -11.44 10.51 -0.63
CA PHE A 203 -10.57 9.83 -1.58
C PHE A 203 -11.34 8.81 -2.44
N THR A 204 -12.18 7.96 -1.83
CA THR A 204 -13.03 7.00 -2.56
C THR A 204 -13.96 7.72 -3.55
N VAL A 205 -14.63 8.78 -3.11
CA VAL A 205 -15.52 9.57 -3.99
C VAL A 205 -14.74 10.18 -5.16
N ARG A 206 -13.54 10.69 -4.92
CA ARG A 206 -12.66 11.21 -5.97
C ARG A 206 -12.30 10.12 -6.98
N HIS A 207 -11.83 8.99 -6.48
CA HIS A 207 -11.48 7.81 -7.27
C HIS A 207 -12.63 7.37 -8.18
N LEU A 208 -13.85 7.29 -7.67
CA LEU A 208 -15.03 6.89 -8.45
C LEU A 208 -15.42 7.94 -9.51
N LYS A 209 -15.23 9.23 -9.19
CA LYS A 209 -15.63 10.34 -10.08
C LYS A 209 -14.61 10.63 -11.17
N GLU A 210 -13.32 10.61 -10.84
CA GLU A 210 -12.22 11.07 -11.70
C GLU A 210 -11.36 9.93 -12.25
N GLY A 211 -11.65 8.69 -11.81
CA GLY A 211 -10.97 7.48 -12.22
C GLY A 211 -9.85 7.08 -11.26
N SER A 212 -9.69 5.76 -11.12
CA SER A 212 -8.73 5.14 -10.21
C SER A 212 -7.29 5.52 -10.56
N LEU A 213 -6.89 5.29 -11.81
CA LEU A 213 -5.51 5.47 -12.24
C LEU A 213 -5.03 6.92 -12.05
N PRO A 214 -5.73 7.97 -12.54
CA PRO A 214 -5.29 9.34 -12.34
C PRO A 214 -5.24 9.78 -10.87
N THR A 215 -6.19 9.31 -10.04
CA THR A 215 -6.21 9.63 -8.60
C THR A 215 -4.99 9.07 -7.87
N TYR A 216 -4.64 7.81 -8.14
CA TYR A 216 -3.47 7.17 -7.52
C TYR A 216 -2.15 7.70 -8.09
N GLN A 217 -2.08 8.03 -9.38
CA GLN A 217 -0.91 8.69 -9.97
C GLN A 217 -0.65 10.06 -9.35
N LEU A 218 -1.72 10.84 -9.09
CA LEU A 218 -1.61 12.12 -8.40
C LEU A 218 -1.13 11.93 -6.95
N ALA A 219 -1.72 11.01 -6.20
CA ALA A 219 -1.29 10.67 -4.84
C ALA A 219 0.18 10.26 -4.78
N PHE A 220 0.60 9.37 -5.70
CA PHE A 220 1.98 8.93 -5.86
C PHE A 220 2.93 10.12 -6.09
N LEU A 221 2.64 10.99 -7.05
CA LEU A 221 3.53 12.13 -7.36
C LEU A 221 3.64 13.12 -6.20
N MET A 222 2.57 13.32 -5.42
CA MET A 222 2.64 14.17 -4.23
C MET A 222 3.49 13.54 -3.11
N ALA A 223 3.35 12.23 -2.89
CA ALA A 223 4.16 11.51 -1.91
C ALA A 223 5.63 11.43 -2.35
N ASP A 224 5.89 11.15 -3.62
CA ASP A 224 7.22 11.12 -4.23
C ASP A 224 7.91 12.49 -4.11
N TYR A 225 7.19 13.59 -4.35
CA TYR A 225 7.71 14.94 -4.14
C TYR A 225 8.15 15.19 -2.69
N LEU A 226 7.35 14.79 -1.71
CA LEU A 226 7.75 14.88 -0.29
C LEU A 226 8.97 14.01 0.03
N ILE A 227 9.05 12.81 -0.56
CA ILE A 227 10.18 11.90 -0.37
C ILE A 227 11.46 12.48 -1.00
N GLU A 228 11.38 13.08 -2.18
CA GLU A 228 12.52 13.76 -2.81
C GLU A 228 12.99 14.98 -2.01
N ARG A 229 12.06 15.73 -1.43
CA ARG A 229 12.35 16.94 -0.67
C ARG A 229 12.91 16.66 0.73
N ASP A 230 12.28 15.76 1.46
CA ASP A 230 12.52 15.55 2.90
C ASP A 230 13.15 14.18 3.22
N GLY A 231 13.25 13.30 2.23
CA GLY A 231 13.74 11.94 2.38
C GLY A 231 12.68 10.95 2.87
N PHE A 232 12.80 9.69 2.46
CA PHE A 232 11.90 8.62 2.90
C PHE A 232 11.83 8.44 4.43
N PRO A 233 12.92 8.57 5.22
CA PRO A 233 12.82 8.50 6.68
C PRO A 233 11.84 9.51 7.29
N ARG A 234 11.71 10.71 6.71
CA ARG A 234 10.75 11.71 7.17
C ARG A 234 9.31 11.24 6.96
N MET A 235 9.04 10.53 5.86
CA MET A 235 7.75 9.89 5.64
C MET A 235 7.43 8.90 6.76
N LEU A 236 8.41 8.08 7.18
CA LEU A 236 8.21 7.12 8.27
C LEU A 236 7.93 7.82 9.61
N ASP A 237 8.62 8.94 9.88
CA ASP A 237 8.39 9.75 11.07
C ASP A 237 6.95 10.29 11.12
N TYR A 238 6.39 10.68 9.96
CA TYR A 238 4.99 11.11 9.86
C TYR A 238 4.03 10.00 10.33
N PHE A 239 4.19 8.77 9.83
CA PHE A 239 3.32 7.67 10.26
C PHE A 239 3.53 7.29 11.73
N ARG A 240 4.76 7.32 12.24
CA ARG A 240 5.05 7.06 13.66
C ARG A 240 4.49 8.11 14.61
N SER A 241 4.33 9.36 14.16
CA SER A 241 3.82 10.44 15.01
C SER A 241 2.42 10.16 15.58
N PHE A 242 1.63 9.29 14.92
CA PHE A 242 0.31 8.87 15.37
C PHE A 242 0.29 7.98 16.62
N GLU A 243 1.45 7.45 17.05
CA GLU A 243 1.59 6.82 18.35
C GLU A 243 1.34 7.82 19.49
N ARG A 244 1.75 9.08 19.28
CA ARG A 244 1.70 10.14 20.31
C ARG A 244 0.45 11.00 20.21
N ARG A 245 -0.04 11.26 19.00
CA ARG A 245 -1.13 12.20 18.76
C ARG A 245 -1.97 11.78 17.56
N GLN A 246 -3.29 11.67 17.74
CA GLN A 246 -4.25 11.37 16.67
C GLN A 246 -4.76 12.65 15.99
N ASP A 247 -3.83 13.48 15.51
CA ASP A 247 -4.13 14.72 14.80
C ASP A 247 -3.29 14.76 13.52
N ARG A 248 -3.92 14.39 12.40
CA ARG A 248 -3.25 14.29 11.09
C ARG A 248 -2.67 15.62 10.61
N HIS A 249 -3.33 16.74 10.92
CA HIS A 249 -2.92 18.08 10.50
C HIS A 249 -1.70 18.55 11.27
N SER A 250 -1.74 18.41 12.60
CA SER A 250 -0.60 18.77 13.43
C SER A 250 0.58 17.84 13.20
N ASN A 251 0.34 16.54 12.99
CA ASN A 251 1.39 15.59 12.65
C ASN A 251 2.05 15.91 11.31
N PHE A 252 1.26 16.27 10.29
CA PHE A 252 1.78 16.68 8.99
C PHE A 252 2.65 17.94 9.13
N ARG A 253 2.14 18.96 9.81
CA ARG A 253 2.85 20.23 10.03
C ARG A 253 4.14 20.05 10.81
N ASP A 254 4.11 19.31 11.90
CA ASP A 254 5.27 19.14 12.76
C ASP A 254 6.35 18.26 12.08
N THR A 255 5.94 17.38 11.15
CA THR A 255 6.86 16.52 10.40
C THR A 255 7.46 17.21 9.19
N PHE A 256 6.63 17.85 8.35
CA PHE A 256 7.04 18.44 7.07
C PHE A 256 7.28 19.95 7.13
N GLY A 257 7.16 20.55 8.31
CA GLY A 257 7.43 21.97 8.55
C GLY A 257 6.40 22.93 7.96
N GLN A 258 5.26 22.44 7.48
CA GLN A 258 4.24 23.27 6.83
C GLN A 258 2.82 22.70 6.93
N SER A 259 1.81 23.56 6.82
CA SER A 259 0.41 23.12 6.77
C SER A 259 0.07 22.42 5.44
N LEU A 260 -1.04 21.69 5.41
CA LEU A 260 -1.57 21.11 4.17
C LEU A 260 -1.86 22.17 3.11
N ASP A 261 -2.40 23.34 3.48
CA ASP A 261 -2.67 24.44 2.54
C ASP A 261 -1.39 25.01 1.90
N GLN A 262 -0.30 25.07 2.68
CA GLN A 262 1.00 25.51 2.17
C GLN A 262 1.55 24.47 1.20
N PHE A 263 1.50 23.19 1.59
CA PHE A 263 1.92 22.08 0.75
C PHE A 263 1.09 21.98 -0.54
N GLU A 264 -0.24 22.13 -0.49
CA GLU A 264 -1.11 22.08 -1.66
C GLU A 264 -0.68 23.10 -2.72
N LYS A 265 -0.37 24.34 -2.31
CA LYS A 265 0.09 25.39 -3.21
C LYS A 265 1.46 25.08 -3.81
N GLU A 266 2.38 24.61 -2.97
CA GLU A 266 3.74 24.24 -3.37
C GLU A 266 3.72 23.08 -4.39
N VAL A 267 3.05 21.98 -4.05
CA VAL A 267 3.01 20.78 -4.90
C VAL A 267 2.22 21.04 -6.19
N LEU A 268 1.16 21.86 -6.17
CA LEU A 268 0.48 22.28 -7.40
C LEU A 268 1.41 23.06 -8.33
N ALA A 269 2.23 23.97 -7.78
CA ALA A 269 3.19 24.72 -8.58
C ALA A 269 4.21 23.77 -9.21
N HIS A 270 4.74 22.81 -8.45
CA HIS A 270 5.65 21.79 -8.95
C HIS A 270 5.01 20.88 -10.02
N LEU A 271 3.82 20.33 -9.76
CA LEU A 271 3.14 19.45 -10.71
C LEU A 271 2.89 20.17 -12.05
N LYS A 272 2.57 21.47 -12.01
CA LYS A 272 2.41 22.30 -13.22
C LYS A 272 3.70 22.55 -14.00
N THR A 273 4.88 22.43 -13.40
CA THR A 273 6.14 22.55 -14.14
C THR A 273 6.52 21.24 -14.82
N VAL A 274 6.26 20.10 -14.17
CA VAL A 274 6.65 18.78 -14.69
C VAL A 274 5.69 18.20 -15.73
N VAL A 275 4.41 18.62 -15.75
CA VAL A 275 3.43 18.15 -16.75
C VAL A 275 3.46 18.90 -18.08
N ARG A 276 4.21 20.00 -18.17
CA ARG A 276 4.34 20.83 -19.38
C ARG A 276 4.95 20.09 -20.55
#